data_AF-A0A659UK65-F1
#
_entry.id   AF-A0A659UK65-F1
#
_cell.length_a   1.000
_cell.length_b   1.000
_cell.length_c   1.000
_cell.angle_alpha   90.00
_cell.angle_beta   90.00
_cell.angle_gamma   90.00
#
_symmetry.space_group_name_H-M   'P 1'
#
loop_
_entity.id
_entity.type
_entity.pdbx_description
1 polymer ?
#
loop_
_entity_poly.entity_id
_entity_poly.type
_entity_poly.pdbx_seq_one_letter_code
_entity_poly.pdbx_strand_id
1 'polypeptide(L)'
;EASVTIYRLASGLRDGQPGDGEFRLAQSIRPGAEPGARWYRARARAFSVPGQRLPMLAWQLADISQERAEQERFFLDLQKAIDHLDHAPAGFFSADQDGRVTYINATLAG
;
A
#
# COMPACT_ATOMS: atom_id res chain seq x y z
N GLU A 1 14.58 -6.94 0.00
CA GLU A 1 13.49 -6.17 -0.62
C GLU A 1 13.85 -4.70 -0.83
N ALA A 2 14.17 -3.94 0.22
CA ALA A 2 14.54 -2.52 0.12
C ALA A 2 15.60 -2.22 -0.96
N SER A 3 16.72 -2.96 -0.98
CA SER A 3 17.79 -2.75 -1.97
C SER A 3 17.33 -2.96 -3.41
N VAL A 4 16.43 -3.92 -3.66
CA VAL A 4 15.88 -4.19 -5.00
C VAL A 4 15.01 -3.02 -5.45
N THR A 5 14.13 -2.53 -4.57
CA THR A 5 13.28 -1.37 -4.85
C THR A 5 14.12 -0.12 -5.15
N ILE A 6 15.11 0.18 -4.30
CA ILE A 6 15.99 1.34 -4.48
C ILE A 6 16.83 1.22 -5.76
N TYR A 7 17.38 0.03 -6.05
CA TYR A 7 18.14 -0.20 -7.28
C TYR A 7 17.30 0.02 -8.53
N ARG A 8 16.06 -0.51 -8.53
CA ARG A 8 15.11 -0.31 -9.64
C ARG A 8 14.80 1.16 -9.85
N LEU A 9 14.51 1.90 -8.78
CA LEU A 9 14.25 3.34 -8.83
C LEU A 9 15.46 4.13 -9.35
N ALA A 10 16.65 3.82 -8.84
CA ALA A 10 17.88 4.46 -9.27
C ALA A 10 18.21 4.15 -10.74
N SER A 11 17.88 2.95 -11.22
CA SER A 11 18.04 2.59 -12.63
C SER A 11 17.07 3.35 -13.52
N GLY A 12 15.78 3.38 -13.18
CA GLY A 12 14.79 4.14 -13.96
C GLY A 12 15.11 5.63 -14.04
N LEU A 13 15.63 6.21 -12.95
CA LEU A 13 16.05 7.61 -12.93
C LEU A 13 17.18 7.95 -13.90
N ARG A 14 18.10 7.01 -14.16
CA ARG A 14 19.15 7.23 -15.18
C ARG A 14 18.55 7.41 -16.57
N ASP A 15 17.40 6.78 -16.82
CA ASP A 15 16.64 6.87 -18.06
C ASP A 15 15.55 7.97 -18.00
N GLY A 16 15.57 8.82 -16.97
CA GLY A 16 14.59 9.89 -16.74
C GLY A 16 13.20 9.39 -16.32
N GLN A 17 13.03 8.09 -16.07
CA GLN A 17 11.75 7.50 -15.69
C GLN A 17 11.49 7.73 -14.19
N PRO A 18 10.38 8.40 -13.82
CA PRO A 18 9.97 8.47 -12.44
C PRO A 18 9.48 7.11 -11.96
N GLY A 19 9.51 6.88 -10.65
CA GLY A 19 8.95 5.67 -10.08
C GLY A 19 8.75 5.77 -8.57
N ASP A 20 8.02 4.79 -8.06
CA ASP A 20 7.85 4.58 -6.63
C ASP A 20 7.97 3.10 -6.25
N GLY A 21 8.09 2.87 -4.95
CA GLY A 21 8.06 1.53 -4.41
C GLY A 21 8.03 1.54 -2.90
N GLU A 22 7.40 0.51 -2.35
CA GLU A 22 7.29 0.30 -0.92
C GLU A 22 8.20 -0.86 -0.50
N PHE A 23 8.73 -0.76 0.71
CA PHE A 23 9.53 -1.81 1.31
C PHE A 23 9.48 -1.74 2.82
N ARG A 24 9.73 -2.88 3.46
CA ARG A 24 9.80 -2.99 4.91
C ARG A 24 11.25 -3.01 5.37
N LEU A 25 11.52 -2.29 6.46
CA LEU A 25 12.77 -2.40 7.19
C LEU A 25 12.49 -2.95 8.58
N ALA A 26 13.41 -3.75 9.12
CA ALA A 26 13.29 -4.32 10.46
C ALA A 26 13.40 -3.28 11.59
N GLN A 27 14.02 -2.13 11.27
CA GLN A 27 14.22 -1.02 12.20
C GLN A 27 13.93 0.31 11.51
N SER A 28 13.62 1.32 12.32
CA SER A 28 13.45 2.68 11.83
C SER A 28 14.75 3.26 11.28
N ILE A 29 14.66 4.08 10.23
CA ILE A 29 15.79 4.85 9.70
C ILE A 29 16.03 6.14 10.49
N ARG A 30 15.05 6.57 11.30
CA ARG A 30 15.15 7.79 12.11
C ARG A 30 15.93 7.49 13.39
N PRO A 31 17.01 8.22 13.69
CA PRO A 31 17.73 8.09 14.96
C PRO A 31 16.79 8.34 16.14
N GLY A 32 16.90 7.50 17.18
CA GLY A 32 16.09 7.63 18.40
C GLY A 32 14.61 7.25 18.26
N ALA A 33 14.19 6.75 17.09
CA ALA A 33 12.84 6.21 16.94
C ALA A 33 12.69 4.87 17.68
N GLU A 34 11.46 4.56 18.07
CA GLU A 34 11.16 3.30 18.73
C GLU A 34 11.58 2.10 17.88
N PRO A 35 12.17 1.06 18.51
CA PRO A 35 12.46 -0.21 17.84
C PRO A 35 11.20 -0.79 17.21
N GLY A 36 11.34 -1.34 16.01
CA GLY A 36 10.23 -1.98 15.34
C GLY A 36 10.34 -1.91 13.83
N ALA A 37 9.70 -2.86 13.19
CA ALA A 37 9.63 -2.89 11.74
C ALA A 37 8.79 -1.71 11.24
N ARG A 38 9.27 -1.05 10.19
CA ARG A 38 8.60 0.12 9.58
C ARG A 38 8.43 -0.11 8.09
N TRP A 39 7.31 0.36 7.56
CA TRP A 39 7.07 0.43 6.13
C TRP A 39 7.47 1.79 5.60
N TYR A 40 8.18 1.79 4.47
CA TYR A 40 8.57 3.01 3.80
C TYR A 40 8.11 3.01 2.35
N ARG A 41 7.73 4.19 1.87
CA ARG A 41 7.51 4.47 0.45
C ARG A 41 8.62 5.37 -0.05
N ALA A 42 9.38 4.87 -1.02
CA ALA A 42 10.33 5.68 -1.77
C ALA A 42 9.68 6.15 -3.08
N ARG A 43 9.87 7.43 -3.42
CA ARG A 43 9.53 8.00 -4.72
C ARG A 43 10.76 8.69 -5.28
N ALA A 44 10.96 8.56 -6.58
CA ALA A 44 12.11 9.13 -7.26
C ALA A 44 11.66 9.72 -8.59
N ARG A 45 12.07 10.96 -8.91
CA ARG A 45 11.81 11.58 -10.22
C ARG A 45 12.96 12.45 -10.68
N ALA A 46 13.20 12.48 -11.99
CA ALA A 46 14.04 13.48 -12.63
C ALA A 46 13.20 14.70 -13.01
N PHE A 47 13.77 15.89 -12.92
CA PHE A 47 13.13 17.13 -13.36
C PHE A 47 14.17 18.11 -13.87
N SER A 48 13.78 18.91 -14.87
CA SER A 48 14.65 19.96 -15.42
C SER A 48 14.43 21.27 -14.66
N VAL A 49 15.53 21.95 -14.35
CA VAL A 49 15.50 23.26 -13.70
C VAL A 49 16.04 24.30 -14.69
N PRO A 50 15.33 25.42 -14.95
CA PRO A 50 15.83 26.48 -15.80
C PRO A 50 17.22 26.95 -15.38
N GLY A 51 18.14 27.05 -16.33
CA GLY A 51 19.54 27.44 -16.06
C GLY A 51 20.47 26.29 -15.63
N GLN A 52 19.94 25.08 -15.37
CA GLN A 52 20.77 23.90 -15.18
C GLN A 52 20.85 23.07 -16.47
N ARG A 53 22.08 22.65 -16.80
CA ARG A 53 22.36 21.88 -18.01
C ARG A 53 22.09 20.38 -17.84
N LEU A 54 22.05 19.90 -16.60
CA LEU A 54 21.78 18.50 -16.25
C LEU A 54 20.45 18.43 -15.48
N PRO A 55 19.65 17.35 -15.66
CA PRO A 55 18.45 17.15 -14.88
C PRO A 55 18.78 16.93 -13.41
N MET A 56 17.93 17.46 -12.52
CA MET A 56 18.00 17.20 -11.09
C MET A 56 17.19 15.97 -10.72
N LEU A 57 17.62 15.25 -9.69
CA LEU A 57 16.92 14.09 -9.16
C LEU A 57 16.30 14.45 -7.79
N ALA A 58 15.01 14.21 -7.65
CA ALA A 58 14.30 14.30 -6.37
C ALA A 58 14.00 12.91 -5.86
N TRP A 59 14.42 12.64 -4.62
CA TRP A 59 14.05 11.44 -3.87
C TRP A 59 13.21 11.84 -2.67
N GLN A 60 12.12 11.13 -2.44
CA GLN A 60 11.26 11.27 -1.28
C GLN A 60 11.16 9.91 -0.59
N LEU A 61 11.28 9.91 0.73
CA LEU A 61 11.09 8.74 1.57
C LEU A 61 10.07 9.07 2.66
N ALA A 62 8.96 8.35 2.66
CA ALA A 62 7.89 8.51 3.65
C ALA A 62 7.81 7.26 4.51
N ASP A 63 7.68 7.42 5.83
CA ASP A 63 7.27 6.35 6.74
C ASP A 63 5.76 6.19 6.60
N ILE A 64 5.34 5.02 6.11
CA ILE A 64 3.94 4.68 5.84
C ILE A 64 3.39 3.60 6.78
N SER A 65 4.06 3.40 7.91
CA SER A 65 3.73 2.33 8.86
C SER A 65 2.31 2.46 9.41
N GLN A 66 1.85 3.70 9.66
CA GLN A 66 0.51 3.96 10.16
C GLN A 66 -0.55 3.63 9.11
N GLU A 67 -0.40 4.12 7.89
CA GLU A 67 -1.35 3.85 6.80
C GLU A 67 -1.43 2.35 6.51
N ARG A 68 -0.29 1.64 6.58
CA ARG A 68 -0.26 0.18 6.44
C ARG A 68 -0.99 -0.54 7.57
N ALA A 69 -0.83 -0.10 8.83
CA ALA A 69 -1.54 -0.68 9.97
C ALA A 69 -3.07 -0.45 9.87
N GLU A 70 -3.48 0.72 9.40
CA GLU A 70 -4.90 1.04 9.17
C GLU A 70 -5.51 0.19 8.05
N GLN A 71 -4.80 0.00 6.94
CA GLN A 71 -5.23 -0.89 5.84
C GLN A 71 -5.38 -2.34 6.29
N GLU A 72 -4.42 -2.85 7.06
CA GLU A 72 -4.44 -4.21 7.58
C GLU A 72 -5.60 -4.40 8.55
N ARG A 73 -5.84 -3.43 9.44
CA ARG A 73 -6.99 -3.43 10.33
C ARG A 73 -8.32 -3.41 9.57
N PHE A 74 -8.45 -2.56 8.55
CA PHE A 74 -9.65 -2.51 7.72
C PHE A 74 -9.94 -3.86 7.04
N PHE A 75 -8.89 -4.52 6.53
CA PHE A 75 -9.04 -5.83 5.90
C PHE A 75 -9.44 -6.93 6.90
N LEU A 76 -8.92 -6.89 8.13
CA LEU A 76 -9.33 -7.81 9.20
C LEU A 76 -10.78 -7.57 9.64
N ASP A 77 -11.19 -6.31 9.76
CA ASP A 77 -12.56 -5.96 10.15
C ASP A 77 -13.56 -6.35 9.06
N LEU A 78 -13.20 -6.24 7.77
CA LEU A 78 -14.02 -6.72 6.66
C LEU A 78 -14.22 -8.24 6.70
N GLN A 79 -13.17 -9.02 6.97
CA GLN A 79 -13.28 -10.48 7.13
C GLN A 79 -14.22 -10.85 8.27
N LYS A 80 -14.10 -10.21 9.43
CA LYS A 80 -14.98 -10.47 10.58
C LYS A 80 -16.45 -10.16 10.26
N ALA A 81 -16.72 -9.12 9.48
CA ALA A 81 -18.08 -8.79 9.06
C ALA A 81 -18.67 -9.87 8.15
N ILE A 82 -17.88 -10.40 7.21
CA ILE A 82 -18.29 -11.52 6.33
C ILE A 82 -18.55 -12.76 7.17
N ASP A 83 -17.63 -13.12 8.07
CA ASP A 83 -17.81 -14.26 8.98
C ASP A 83 -19.09 -14.14 9.80
N HIS A 84 -19.39 -12.92 10.30
CA HIS A 84 -20.62 -12.66 11.03
C HIS A 84 -21.87 -12.82 10.16
N LEU A 85 -21.84 -12.34 8.92
CA LEU A 85 -22.93 -12.48 7.95
C LEU A 85 -23.17 -13.95 7.55
N ASP A 86 -22.10 -14.72 7.36
CA ASP A 86 -22.17 -16.14 7.01
C ASP A 86 -22.84 -16.98 8.10
N HIS A 87 -22.64 -16.62 9.37
CA HIS A 87 -23.27 -17.32 10.50
C HIS A 87 -24.57 -16.64 10.97
N ALA A 88 -25.06 -15.63 10.26
CA ALA A 88 -26.27 -14.93 10.67
C ALA A 88 -27.50 -15.85 10.55
N PRO A 89 -28.46 -15.80 11.50
CA PRO A 89 -29.65 -16.65 11.49
C PRO A 89 -30.68 -16.24 10.42
N ALA A 90 -30.42 -15.17 9.67
CA ALA A 90 -31.23 -14.70 8.56
C ALA A 90 -30.42 -14.75 7.26
N GLY A 91 -31.12 -14.94 6.14
CA GLY A 91 -30.49 -14.92 4.82
C GLY A 91 -30.15 -13.51 4.37
N PHE A 92 -28.92 -13.30 3.92
CA PHE A 92 -28.43 -12.03 3.38
C PHE A 92 -27.87 -12.22 1.99
N PHE A 93 -28.10 -11.25 1.12
CA PHE A 93 -27.41 -11.12 -0.16
C PHE A 93 -27.10 -9.64 -0.43
N SER A 94 -26.08 -9.38 -1.25
CA SER A 94 -25.82 -8.06 -1.82
C SER A 94 -25.78 -8.15 -3.34
N ALA A 95 -26.17 -7.06 -4.00
CA ALA A 95 -26.13 -6.94 -5.45
C ALA A 95 -25.44 -5.63 -5.86
N ASP A 96 -24.81 -5.64 -7.04
CA ASP A 96 -24.26 -4.43 -7.64
C ASP A 96 -25.36 -3.51 -8.22
N GLN A 97 -24.93 -2.38 -8.81
CA GLN A 97 -25.85 -1.40 -9.39
C GLN A 97 -26.65 -1.94 -10.59
N ASP A 98 -26.17 -3.01 -11.23
CA ASP A 98 -26.84 -3.70 -12.33
C ASP A 98 -27.76 -4.83 -11.83
N GLY A 99 -27.89 -5.00 -10.51
CA GLY A 99 -28.72 -6.01 -9.88
C GLY A 99 -28.11 -7.41 -9.87
N ARG A 100 -26.81 -7.57 -10.17
CA ARG A 100 -26.12 -8.86 -10.10
C ARG A 100 -25.75 -9.16 -8.66
N VAL A 101 -26.13 -10.34 -8.16
CA VAL A 101 -25.76 -10.78 -6.81
C VAL A 101 -24.24 -10.95 -6.73
N THR A 102 -23.60 -10.21 -5.83
CA THR A 102 -22.14 -10.23 -5.61
C THR A 102 -21.75 -11.01 -4.36
N TYR A 103 -22.69 -11.22 -3.43
CA TYR A 103 -22.51 -12.04 -2.24
C TYR A 103 -23.84 -12.63 -1.79
N ILE A 104 -23.80 -13.87 -1.28
CA ILE A 104 -24.90 -14.57 -0.62
C ILE A 104 -24.30 -15.30 0.57
N ASN A 105 -24.93 -15.18 1.74
CA ASN A 105 -24.40 -15.81 2.95
C ASN A 105 -24.73 -17.31 3.02
N ALA A 106 -24.01 -18.06 3.85
CA ALA A 106 -24.19 -19.51 3.97
C ALA A 106 -25.63 -19.91 4.35
N THR A 107 -26.30 -19.15 5.22
CA THR A 107 -27.69 -19.39 5.64
C THR A 107 -28.71 -19.25 4.50
N LEU A 108 -28.46 -18.41 3.49
CA LEU A 108 -29.36 -18.25 2.33
C LEU A 108 -28.97 -19.14 1.15
N ALA A 109 -27.69 -19.51 1.06
CA ALA A 109 -27.17 -20.40 0.01
C ALA A 109 -27.47 -21.88 0.27
N GLY A 110 -27.79 -22.25 1.52
CA GLY A 110 -28.06 -23.62 1.99
C GLY A 110 -29.53 -23.94 2.22
#